data_AF-A0A7V1HCY0-F1
#
_entry.id   AF-A0A7V1HCY0-F1
#
_cell.length_a   1.000
_cell.length_b   1.000
_cell.length_c   1.000
_cell.angle_alpha   90.00
_cell.angle_beta   90.00
_cell.angle_gamma   90.00
#
_symmetry.space_group_name_H-M   'P 1'
#
loop_
_entity.id
_entity.type
_entity.pdbx_description
1 polymer ?
#
loop_
_entity_poly.entity_id
_entity_poly.type
_entity_poly.pdbx_seq_one_letter_code
_entity_poly.pdbx_strand_id
1 'polypeptide(L)'
;MDDMEHFLLKINQNMSVYQAGQEVFPLWQQTNYIYKVVKTLGDYVLKAKAIFPSAGDHNLNGYAWIGSVVGKQERVLYHFNLYCLRNRVNCLFCTHTRFLWLKNRRAGAGFSHRNETNNLTPPVLNSS
;
A
#
# COMPACT_ATOMS: atom_id res chain seq x y z
N MET A 1 12.18 -13.38 -1.14
CA MET A 1 11.95 -12.01 -0.60
C MET A 1 11.93 -11.04 -1.78
N ASP A 2 11.01 -10.06 -1.79
CA ASP A 2 10.94 -9.01 -2.84
C ASP A 2 12.12 -8.04 -2.70
N ASP A 3 12.65 -7.48 -3.79
CA ASP A 3 13.83 -6.59 -3.77
C ASP A 3 13.60 -5.36 -2.88
N MET A 4 12.39 -4.80 -2.88
CA MET A 4 12.05 -3.66 -2.03
C MET A 4 12.03 -4.02 -0.55
N GLU A 5 11.54 -5.21 -0.24
CA GLU A 5 11.49 -5.73 1.11
C GLU A 5 12.89 -6.06 1.63
N HIS A 6 13.75 -6.61 0.77
CA HIS A 6 15.17 -6.83 1.06
C HIS A 6 15.89 -5.51 1.34
N PHE A 7 15.68 -4.49 0.51
CA PHE A 7 16.24 -3.16 0.68
C PHE A 7 15.84 -2.52 2.03
N LEU A 8 14.56 -2.59 2.39
CA LEU A 8 14.07 -2.03 3.66
C LEU A 8 14.58 -2.82 4.87
N LEU A 9 14.73 -4.14 4.73
CA LEU A 9 15.32 -4.97 5.77
C LEU A 9 16.78 -4.60 6.03
N LYS A 10 17.58 -4.33 4.98
CA LYS A 10 18.98 -3.90 5.11
C LYS A 10 19.09 -2.57 5.86
N ILE A 11 18.23 -1.61 5.54
CA ILE A 11 18.17 -0.33 6.28
C ILE A 11 17.82 -0.57 7.75
N ASN A 12 16.85 -1.46 8.01
CA ASN A 12 16.46 -1.84 9.36
C ASN A 12 17.58 -2.55 10.14
N GLN A 13 18.56 -3.12 9.45
CA GLN A 13 19.78 -3.73 10.01
C GLN A 13 20.93 -2.72 10.16
N ASN A 14 20.62 -1.42 10.21
CA ASN A 14 21.57 -0.30 10.35
C ASN A 14 22.45 -0.02 9.12
N MET A 15 22.09 -0.53 7.94
CA MET A 15 22.75 -0.12 6.70
C MET A 15 22.25 1.25 6.24
N SER A 16 23.13 2.09 5.72
CA SER A 16 22.69 3.37 5.15
C SER A 16 21.82 3.14 3.91
N VAL A 17 20.88 4.05 3.65
CA VAL A 17 19.99 4.00 2.48
C VAL A 17 20.79 3.87 1.18
N TYR A 18 21.89 4.61 1.07
CA TYR A 18 22.77 4.57 -0.09
C TYR A 18 23.44 3.19 -0.27
N GLN A 19 24.05 2.65 0.79
CA GLN A 19 24.70 1.33 0.73
C GLN A 19 23.70 0.22 0.41
N ALA A 20 22.54 0.21 1.07
CA ALA A 20 21.48 -0.75 0.80
C ALA A 20 20.98 -0.64 -0.64
N GLY A 21 20.87 0.59 -1.18
CA GLY A 21 20.47 0.82 -2.56
C GLY A 21 21.50 0.31 -3.57
N GLN A 22 22.79 0.51 -3.30
CA GLN A 22 23.87 -0.02 -4.15
C GLN A 22 23.92 -1.55 -4.16
N GLU A 23 23.66 -2.18 -3.00
CA GLU A 23 23.68 -3.65 -2.87
C GLU A 23 22.47 -4.30 -3.55
N VAL A 24 21.26 -3.76 -3.33
CA VAL A 24 20.02 -4.39 -3.79
C VAL A 24 19.63 -3.93 -5.21
N PHE A 25 19.96 -2.70 -5.58
CA PHE A 25 19.64 -2.13 -6.89
C PHE A 25 20.88 -1.59 -7.62
N PRO A 26 21.90 -2.43 -7.91
CA PRO A 26 23.17 -1.97 -8.48
C PRO A 26 23.04 -1.31 -9.86
N LEU A 27 22.00 -1.66 -10.62
CA LEU A 27 21.71 -1.08 -11.93
C LEU A 27 20.89 0.23 -11.85
N TRP A 28 20.34 0.57 -10.68
CA TRP A 28 19.49 1.74 -10.52
C TRP A 28 20.33 2.91 -9.99
N GLN A 29 20.95 3.63 -10.91
CA GLN A 29 21.79 4.80 -10.59
C GLN A 29 21.00 6.00 -10.02
N GLN A 30 19.67 5.93 -9.98
CA GLN A 30 18.82 7.01 -9.47
C GLN A 30 18.73 6.96 -7.94
N THR A 31 19.74 7.48 -7.25
CA THR A 31 19.76 7.69 -5.79
C THR A 31 18.48 8.36 -5.27
N ASN A 32 17.86 9.25 -6.04
CA ASN A 32 16.62 9.92 -5.64
C ASN A 32 15.43 8.97 -5.44
N TYR A 33 15.38 7.83 -6.13
CA TYR A 33 14.27 6.88 -6.01
C TYR A 33 14.29 6.16 -4.65
N ILE A 34 15.44 5.62 -4.24
CA ILE A 34 15.57 4.90 -2.97
C ILE A 34 15.26 5.78 -1.75
N TYR A 35 15.62 7.06 -1.79
CA TYR A 35 15.23 8.02 -0.73
C TYR A 35 13.73 8.32 -0.73
N LYS A 36 13.11 8.44 -1.91
CA LYS A 36 11.65 8.61 -2.02
C LYS A 36 10.91 7.42 -1.43
N VAL A 37 11.39 6.21 -1.65
CA VAL A 37 10.83 4.97 -1.08
C VAL A 37 10.84 5.03 0.45
N VAL A 38 12.00 5.33 1.07
CA VAL A 38 12.11 5.39 2.53
C VAL A 38 11.22 6.48 3.13
N LYS A 39 11.17 7.65 2.48
CA LYS A 39 10.27 8.73 2.89
C LYS A 39 8.80 8.28 2.83
N THR A 40 8.41 7.65 1.72
CA THR A 40 7.05 7.18 1.48
C THR A 40 6.65 6.10 2.49
N LEU A 41 7.58 5.20 2.83
CA LEU A 41 7.39 4.23 3.91
C LEU A 41 7.10 4.91 5.25
N GLY A 42 7.85 5.95 5.60
CA GLY A 42 7.62 6.74 6.82
C GLY A 42 6.22 7.34 6.86
N ASP A 43 5.79 7.99 5.78
CA ASP A 43 4.46 8.59 5.67
C ASP A 43 3.34 7.55 5.81
N TYR A 44 3.54 6.36 5.24
CA TYR A 44 2.58 5.26 5.37
C TYR A 44 2.54 4.67 6.77
N VAL A 45 3.68 4.51 7.44
CA VAL A 45 3.72 4.06 8.83
C VAL A 45 3.03 5.04 9.76
N LEU A 46 3.22 6.36 9.56
CA LEU A 46 2.51 7.38 10.33
C LEU A 46 0.99 7.26 10.16
N LYS A 47 0.51 7.11 8.93
CA LYS A 47 -0.92 6.89 8.66
C LYS A 47 -1.40 5.59 9.29
N ALA A 48 -0.63 4.52 9.16
CA ALA A 48 -0.99 3.22 9.71
C ALA A 48 -1.11 3.24 11.24
N LYS A 49 -0.19 3.91 11.95
CA LYS A 49 -0.28 4.12 13.41
C LYS A 49 -1.55 4.88 13.80
N ALA A 50 -1.92 5.92 13.04
CA ALA A 50 -3.15 6.66 13.28
C ALA A 50 -4.42 5.80 13.05
N ILE A 51 -4.37 4.87 12.09
CA ILE A 51 -5.47 3.95 11.79
C ILE A 51 -5.54 2.81 12.83
N PHE A 52 -4.39 2.33 13.31
CA PHE A 52 -4.25 1.20 14.21
C PHE A 52 -3.53 1.59 15.52
N PRO A 53 -4.15 2.42 16.39
CA PRO A 53 -3.50 2.98 17.58
C PRO A 53 -3.12 1.92 18.64
N SER A 54 -3.65 0.71 18.54
CA SER A 54 -3.32 -0.40 19.45
C SER A 54 -2.38 -1.44 18.82
N ALA A 55 -1.89 -1.22 17.59
CA ALA A 55 -1.08 -2.19 16.87
C ALA A 55 0.42 -1.90 16.99
N GLY A 56 1.18 -2.95 17.30
CA GLY A 56 2.64 -2.89 17.36
C GLY A 56 3.18 -1.97 18.46
N ASP A 57 4.50 -1.86 18.54
CA ASP A 57 5.18 -0.96 19.47
C ASP A 57 5.31 0.45 18.88
N HIS A 58 4.58 1.42 19.45
CA HIS A 58 4.53 2.79 18.95
C HIS A 58 5.87 3.53 18.98
N ASN A 59 6.85 3.06 19.75
CA ASN A 59 8.19 3.63 19.79
C ASN A 59 9.04 3.27 18.56
N LEU A 60 8.66 2.22 17.83
CA LEU A 60 9.34 1.78 16.61
C LEU A 60 8.84 2.57 15.40
N ASN A 61 9.66 2.71 14.35
CA ASN A 61 9.28 3.39 13.10
C ASN A 61 9.63 2.54 11.87
N GLY A 62 9.13 2.95 10.70
CA GLY A 62 9.46 2.32 9.43
C GLY A 62 9.20 0.81 9.42
N TYR A 63 10.17 0.05 8.92
CA TYR A 63 10.08 -1.41 8.81
C TYR A 63 10.02 -2.13 10.17
N ALA A 64 10.71 -1.61 11.20
CA ALA A 64 10.68 -2.18 12.56
C ALA A 64 9.27 -2.17 13.16
N TRP A 65 8.55 -1.06 12.98
CA TRP A 65 7.16 -0.96 13.45
C TRP A 65 6.28 -1.99 12.78
N ILE A 66 6.37 -2.11 11.45
CA ILE A 66 5.60 -3.08 10.67
C ILE A 66 5.88 -4.51 11.18
N GLY A 67 7.16 -4.84 11.39
CA GLY A 67 7.57 -6.13 11.96
C GLY A 67 7.01 -6.40 13.35
N SER A 68 6.80 -5.37 14.18
CA SER A 68 6.16 -5.54 15.50
C SER A 68 4.67 -5.85 15.42
N VAL A 69 3.99 -5.47 14.33
CA VAL A 69 2.55 -5.74 14.13
C VAL A 69 2.33 -7.18 13.66
N VAL A 70 3.16 -7.67 12.73
CA VAL A 70 2.97 -8.98 12.09
C VAL A 70 3.89 -10.09 12.62
N GLY A 71 4.88 -9.73 13.43
CA GLY A 71 5.92 -10.63 13.92
C GLY A 71 7.08 -10.81 12.93
N LYS A 72 8.06 -11.63 13.33
CA LYS A 72 9.21 -11.98 12.49
C LYS A 72 8.77 -12.94 11.37
N GLN A 73 8.61 -12.42 10.16
CA GLN A 73 8.19 -13.18 8.98
C GLN A 73 9.07 -12.82 7.77
N GLU A 74 9.21 -13.75 6.81
CA GLU A 74 10.05 -13.56 5.61
C GLU A 74 9.48 -12.50 4.64
N ARG A 75 8.20 -12.14 4.80
CA ARG A 75 7.47 -11.18 3.98
C ARG A 75 6.63 -10.19 4.81
N VAL A 76 7.27 -9.47 5.71
CA VAL A 76 6.67 -8.48 6.62
C VAL A 76 5.68 -7.53 5.93
N LEU A 77 6.00 -6.97 4.76
CA LEU A 77 5.12 -6.05 4.05
C LEU A 77 3.88 -6.74 3.49
N TYR A 78 4.05 -7.94 2.92
CA TYR A 78 2.94 -8.74 2.43
C TYR A 78 1.97 -9.09 3.57
N HIS A 79 2.51 -9.56 4.70
CA HIS A 79 1.70 -9.91 5.85
C HIS A 79 1.06 -8.70 6.52
N PHE A 80 1.71 -7.54 6.46
CA PHE A 80 1.11 -6.31 6.93
C PHE A 80 -0.04 -5.85 6.04
N ASN A 81 0.09 -5.97 4.72
CA ASN A 81 -1.02 -5.74 3.81
C ASN A 81 -2.20 -6.71 4.09
N LEU A 82 -1.93 -7.99 4.38
CA LEU A 82 -2.97 -8.92 4.83
C LEU A 82 -3.59 -8.51 6.17
N TYR A 83 -2.80 -8.01 7.12
CA TYR A 83 -3.30 -7.47 8.38
C TYR A 83 -4.24 -6.29 8.13
N CYS A 84 -3.88 -5.37 7.23
CA CYS A 84 -4.73 -4.24 6.86
C CYS A 84 -6.07 -4.71 6.28
N LEU A 85 -6.03 -5.65 5.34
CA LEU A 85 -7.23 -6.22 4.71
C LEU A 85 -8.13 -6.95 5.72
N ARG A 86 -7.55 -7.71 6.65
CA ARG A 86 -8.29 -8.37 7.75
C ARG A 86 -9.02 -7.35 8.63
N ASN A 87 -8.45 -6.15 8.79
CA ASN A 87 -9.06 -5.03 9.48
C ASN A 87 -9.87 -4.09 8.57
N ARG A 88 -10.20 -4.52 7.33
CA ARG A 88 -11.03 -3.78 6.36
C ARG A 88 -10.46 -2.43 5.91
N VAL A 89 -9.13 -2.30 5.96
CA VAL A 89 -8.39 -1.17 5.41
C VAL A 89 -7.70 -1.63 4.14
N ASN A 90 -7.91 -0.93 3.01
CA ASN A 90 -7.20 -1.27 1.77
C ASN A 90 -5.69 -1.14 1.97
N CYS A 91 -4.92 -2.02 1.33
CA CYS A 91 -3.48 -2.16 1.51
C CYS A 91 -2.75 -0.80 1.54
N LEU A 92 -1.99 -0.56 2.61
CA LEU A 92 -1.25 0.69 2.79
C LEU A 92 -0.01 0.79 1.91
N PHE A 93 0.56 -0.35 1.52
CA PHE A 93 1.78 -0.42 0.73
C PHE A 93 1.52 -1.00 -0.66
N CYS A 94 2.21 -0.46 -1.67
CA CYS A 94 2.18 -0.89 -3.07
C CYS A 94 0.81 -0.75 -3.76
N THR A 95 -0.07 0.13 -3.28
CA THR A 95 -1.33 0.43 -3.97
C THR A 95 -1.14 1.51 -5.04
N HIS A 96 -1.45 1.15 -6.29
CA HIS A 96 -1.62 2.12 -7.39
C HIS A 96 -2.88 3.01 -7.20
N THR A 97 -3.70 2.71 -6.20
CA THR A 97 -5.00 3.33 -5.94
C THR A 97 -5.03 4.04 -4.59
N ARG A 98 -5.83 5.11 -4.48
CA ARG A 98 -6.02 5.85 -3.23
C ARG A 98 -6.56 4.95 -2.11
N PHE A 99 -6.22 5.24 -0.86
CA PHE A 99 -6.75 4.60 0.33
C PHE A 99 -8.27 4.43 0.26
N LEU A 100 -8.72 3.18 0.08
CA LEU A 100 -10.14 2.83 0.13
C LEU A 100 -10.43 2.28 1.52
N TRP A 101 -11.18 3.04 2.32
CA TRP A 101 -11.80 2.49 3.52
C TRP A 101 -12.93 1.58 3.08
N LEU A 102 -12.79 0.27 3.28
CA LEU A 102 -13.87 -0.67 3.01
C LEU A 102 -14.89 -0.48 4.14
N LYS A 103 -15.83 0.45 3.96
CA LYS A 103 -16.97 0.62 4.87
C LYS A 103 -17.63 -0.74 5.05
N ASN A 104 -17.97 -1.07 6.30
CA ASN A 104 -18.76 -2.26 6.65
C ASN A 104 -20.04 -2.28 5.82
N ARG A 105 -20.02 -2.92 4.65
CA ARG A 105 -21.24 -3.25 3.93
C ARG A 105 -21.92 -4.33 4.76
N ARG A 106 -23.09 -4.01 5.32
CA ARG A 106 -23.98 -5.01 5.90
C ARG A 106 -24.24 -6.06 4.81
N ALA A 107 -24.25 -7.34 5.18
CA ALA A 107 -24.67 -8.40 4.27
C ALA A 107 -26.06 -8.01 3.71
N GLY A 108 -26.19 -7.93 2.39
CA GLY A 108 -27.41 -7.46 1.71
C GLY A 108 -27.39 -6.01 1.20
N ALA A 109 -26.31 -5.23 1.40
CA ALA A 109 -26.15 -3.95 0.72
C ALA A 109 -25.81 -4.17 -0.76
N GLY A 110 -26.86 -4.39 -1.56
CA GLY A 110 -26.77 -4.70 -2.99
C GLY A 110 -25.99 -3.65 -3.79
N PHE A 111 -25.31 -4.10 -4.83
CA PHE A 111 -24.91 -3.22 -5.92
C PHE A 111 -26.18 -2.78 -6.66
N SER A 112 -26.56 -1.51 -6.51
CA SER A 112 -27.54 -0.91 -7.41
C SER A 112 -26.88 -0.77 -8.79
N HIS A 113 -27.15 -1.72 -9.67
CA HIS A 113 -27.02 -1.48 -11.10
C HIS A 113 -28.20 -0.58 -11.49
N ARG A 114 -27.93 0.72 -11.68
CA ARG A 114 -28.86 1.59 -12.41
C ARG A 114 -28.78 1.15 -13.87
N ASN A 115 -29.65 0.23 -14.27
CA ASN A 115 -29.96 -0.06 -15.67
C ASN A 115 -30.70 1.16 -16.23
N GLU A 116 -29.97 2.15 -16.72
CA GLU A 116 -30.51 3.09 -17.69
C GLU A 116 -30.29 2.51 -19.08
N THR A 117 -31.23 1.66 -19.48
CA THR A 117 -31.50 1.40 -20.89
C THR A 117 -32.50 2.44 -21.41
N ASN A 118 -32.26 2.86 -22.66
CA ASN A 118 -33.18 3.54 -23.59
C ASN A 118 -33.14 5.08 -23.59
N ASN A 119 -32.26 5.63 -24.42
CA ASN A 119 -32.63 6.59 -25.47
C ASN A 119 -31.48 6.72 -26.48
N LEU A 120 -31.35 5.74 -27.37
CA LEU A 120 -30.71 5.95 -28.67
C LEU A 120 -31.82 6.01 -29.71
N THR A 121 -32.39 7.18 -29.88
CA THR A 121 -33.14 7.53 -31.10
C THR A 121 -32.13 7.51 -32.25
N PRO A 122 -32.31 6.70 -33.31
CA PRO A 122 -31.43 6.77 -34.47
C PRO A 122 -31.60 8.13 -35.18
N PRO A 123 -30.53 8.68 -35.78
CA PRO A 123 -30.60 9.96 -36.46
C PRO A 123 -31.48 9.86 -37.72
N VAL A 124 -32.44 10.77 -37.85
CA VAL A 124 -33.23 10.95 -39.07
C VAL A 124 -32.30 11.52 -40.14
N LEU A 125 -32.02 10.73 -41.18
CA LEU A 125 -31.41 11.22 -42.42
C LEU A 125 -32.50 11.82 -43.31
N ASN A 126 -32.62 13.14 -43.29
CA ASN A 126 -33.32 13.90 -44.33
C ASN A 126 -32.29 14.62 -45.20
N SER A 127 -32.25 14.26 -46.49
CA SER A 127 -31.67 15.05 -47.59
C SER A 127 -32.33 14.56 -48.88
N SER A 128 -33.39 15.28 -49.30
CA SER A 128 -33.47 16.10 -50.53
C SER A 128 -33.76 15.30 -51.80
#